data_AF-A0AAV9LLY0-F1
#
_entry.id   AF-A0AAV9LLY0-F1
#
_cell.length_a   1.000
_cell.length_b   1.000
_cell.length_c   1.000
_cell.angle_alpha   90.00
_cell.angle_beta   90.00
_cell.angle_gamma   90.00
#
_symmetry.space_group_name_H-M   'P 1'
#
loop_
_entity.id
_entity.type
_entity.pdbx_description
1 polymer ?
#
loop_
_entity_poly.entity_id
_entity_poly.type
_entity_poly.pdbx_seq_one_letter_code
_entity_poly.pdbx_strand_id
1 'polypeptide(L)' 'MAELTVATLKHHHPLYLQSSDTPGIALHTVKLTGPENYGLWSRSMRLALLVKDKLGFVDGTCLKSTYKGNLAT' A
#
# COMPACT_ATOMS: atom_id res chain seq x y z
N MET A 1 4.13 -9.30 -26.22
CA MET A 1 4.45 -8.65 -24.93
C MET A 1 3.13 -8.11 -24.39
N ALA A 2 2.54 -8.75 -23.38
CA ALA A 2 1.22 -8.33 -22.88
C ALA A 2 1.33 -6.97 -22.20
N GLU A 3 0.62 -5.99 -22.72
CA GLU A 3 0.48 -4.67 -22.12
C GLU A 3 -0.33 -4.83 -20.83
N LEU A 4 0.27 -4.50 -19.67
CA LEU A 4 -0.44 -4.54 -18.39
C LEU A 4 -1.43 -3.37 -18.34
N THR A 5 -2.66 -3.62 -18.76
CA THR A 5 -3.76 -2.67 -18.55
C THR A 5 -4.21 -2.72 -17.09
N VAL A 6 -4.72 -1.61 -16.57
CA VAL A 6 -5.21 -1.49 -15.18
C VAL A 6 -6.23 -2.58 -14.82
N ALA A 7 -6.99 -3.06 -15.81
CA ALA A 7 -7.99 -4.12 -15.66
C ALA A 7 -7.40 -5.54 -15.46
N THR A 8 -6.08 -5.75 -15.61
CA THR A 8 -5.43 -7.07 -15.53
C THR A 8 -4.47 -7.20 -14.33
N LEU A 9 -4.49 -6.25 -13.39
CA LEU A 9 -3.66 -6.34 -12.19
C LEU A 9 -4.09 -7.53 -11.33
N LYS A 10 -3.14 -8.37 -10.93
CA LYS A 10 -3.40 -9.48 -10.00
C LYS A 10 -3.75 -8.94 -8.61
N HIS A 11 -4.52 -9.70 -7.83
CA HIS A 11 -4.96 -9.31 -6.49
C HIS A 11 -3.82 -8.94 -5.53
N HIS A 12 -2.65 -9.58 -5.66
CA HIS A 12 -1.43 -9.28 -4.88
C HIS A 12 -0.54 -8.20 -5.49
N HIS A 13 -1.01 -7.53 -6.55
CA HIS A 13 -0.24 -6.49 -7.19
C HIS A 13 -0.32 -5.20 -6.33
N PRO A 14 0.80 -4.51 -6.07
CA PRO A 14 0.80 -3.31 -5.22
C PRO A 14 -0.14 -2.18 -5.69
N LEU A 15 -0.42 -2.10 -7.00
CA LEU A 15 -1.39 -1.14 -7.59
C LEU A 15 -2.83 -1.65 -7.69
N TYR A 16 -3.13 -2.89 -7.28
CA TYR A 16 -4.50 -3.40 -7.27
C TYR A 16 -5.32 -2.75 -6.16
N LEU A 17 -6.55 -2.31 -6.47
CA LEU A 17 -7.50 -1.76 -5.51
C LEU A 17 -8.49 -2.87 -5.12
N GLN A 18 -8.41 -3.33 -3.88
CA GLN A 18 -9.33 -4.35 -3.38
C GLN A 18 -10.68 -3.70 -3.04
N SER A 19 -11.78 -4.42 -3.18
CA SER A 19 -13.13 -3.92 -2.84
C SER A 19 -13.27 -3.48 -1.37
N SER A 20 -12.44 -4.03 -0.48
CA SER A 20 -12.35 -3.64 0.93
C SER A 20 -11.49 -2.39 1.19
N ASP A 21 -10.89 -1.80 0.16
CA ASP A 21 -10.08 -0.58 0.28
C ASP A 21 -10.99 0.64 0.29
N THR A 22 -11.64 0.89 1.43
CA THR A 22 -12.50 2.06 1.60
C THR A 22 -11.67 3.24 2.14
N PRO A 23 -11.78 4.45 1.55
CA PRO A 23 -11.02 5.63 2.00
C PRO A 23 -11.31 6.05 3.46
N GLY A 24 -12.36 5.51 4.10
CA GLY A 24 -12.71 5.74 5.49
C GLY A 24 -12.31 4.65 6.49
N ILE A 25 -11.70 3.54 6.05
CA ILE A 25 -11.21 2.52 6.97
C ILE A 25 -9.97 3.08 7.68
N ALA A 26 -10.08 3.26 8.99
CA ALA A 26 -8.93 3.53 9.83
C ALA A 26 -7.97 2.34 9.68
N LEU A 27 -6.83 2.55 9.02
CA LEU A 27 -5.83 1.50 8.77
C LEU A 27 -5.41 0.81 10.08
N HIS A 28 -5.54 1.50 11.23
CA HIS A 28 -5.26 0.94 12.55
C HIS A 28 -6.09 1.53 13.68
N THR A 29 -6.26 0.71 14.71
CA THR A 29 -6.80 1.05 16.03
C THR A 29 -5.83 1.89 16.88
N VAL A 30 -4.51 1.82 16.60
CA VAL A 30 -3.48 2.56 17.33
C VAL A 30 -3.25 3.92 16.67
N LYS A 31 -3.61 5.01 17.38
CA LYS A 31 -3.33 6.39 16.94
C LYS A 31 -1.95 6.82 17.44
N LEU A 32 -1.20 7.57 16.63
CA LEU A 32 0.04 8.22 17.09
C LEU A 32 -0.33 9.36 18.03
N THR A 33 0.10 9.28 19.29
CA THR A 33 -0.15 10.32 20.32
C THR A 33 1.10 11.06 20.71
N GLY A 34 2.26 10.43 20.53
CA GLY A 34 3.54 11.02 20.89
C GLY A 34 4.70 10.04 20.72
N PRO A 35 5.92 10.46 21.08
CA PRO A 35 7.11 9.62 21.00
C PRO A 35 6.99 8.33 21.83
N GLU A 36 6.22 8.35 22.92
CA GLU A 36 6.00 7.22 23.82
C GLU A 36 5.33 6.02 23.15
N ASN A 37 4.50 6.25 22.13
CA ASN A 37 3.76 5.20 21.45
C ASN A 37 4.21 4.94 20.00
N TYR A 38 5.26 5.65 19.55
CA TYR A 38 5.79 5.53 18.18
C TYR A 38 6.19 4.09 17.82
N GLY A 39 6.84 3.37 18.73
CA GLY A 39 7.29 1.99 18.47
C GLY A 39 6.14 1.01 18.28
N LEU A 40 5.00 1.21 18.96
CA LEU A 40 3.80 0.41 18.75
C LEU A 40 3.08 0.83 17.48
N TRP A 41 2.85 2.13 17.32
CA TRP A 41 2.18 2.71 16.16
C TRP A 41 2.88 2.34 14.84
N SER A 42 4.21 2.47 14.77
CA SER A 42 5.00 2.19 13.56
C SER A 42 4.94 0.71 13.16
N ARG A 43 5.01 -0.22 14.12
CA ARG A 43 4.85 -1.66 13.85
C ARG A 43 3.44 -1.98 13.39
N SER A 44 2.42 -1.42 14.06
CA SER A 44 1.03 -1.57 13.61
C SER A 44 0.89 -1.10 12.17
N MET A 45 1.30 0.14 11.86
CA MET A 45 1.23 0.73 10.51
C MET A 45 1.90 -0.14 9.44
N ARG A 46 3.13 -0.62 9.72
CA ARG A 46 3.83 -1.53 8.80
C ARG A 46 3.04 -2.81 8.54
N LEU A 47 2.36 -3.36 9.55
CA LEU A 47 1.56 -4.58 9.40
C LEU A 47 0.30 -4.40 8.55
N ALA A 48 -0.53 -3.35 8.70
CA ALA A 48 -1.69 -3.25 7.77
C ALA A 48 -1.24 -2.94 6.36
N LEU A 49 -0.18 -2.14 6.18
CA LEU A 49 0.36 -1.90 4.86
C LEU A 49 0.89 -3.19 4.23
N LEU A 50 1.58 -4.03 5.00
CA LEU A 50 2.05 -5.33 4.52
C LEU A 50 0.90 -6.26 4.14
N VAL A 51 -0.14 -6.38 4.97
CA VAL A 51 -1.31 -7.24 4.71
C VAL A 51 -2.05 -6.85 3.44
N LYS A 52 -1.94 -5.58 3.01
CA LYS A 52 -2.59 -5.05 1.81
C LYS A 52 -1.66 -4.95 0.60
N ASP A 53 -0.44 -5.50 0.69
CA ASP A 53 0.61 -5.35 -0.34
C ASP A 53 0.95 -3.88 -0.67
N LYS A 54 0.81 -2.98 0.32
CA LYS A 54 1.06 -1.52 0.22
C LYS A 54 2.30 -1.05 0.97
N LEU A 55 3.04 -1.92 1.65
CA LEU A 55 4.25 -1.50 2.39
C LEU A 55 5.29 -0.84 1.47
N GLY A 56 5.34 -1.31 0.21
CA GLY A 56 6.27 -0.82 -0.79
C GLY A 56 6.20 0.67 -1.09
N PHE A 57 5.04 1.30 -0.87
CA PHE A 57 4.87 2.75 -1.06
C PHE A 57 5.58 3.57 0.01
N VAL A 58 5.75 3.02 1.21
CA VAL A 58 6.35 3.71 2.36
C VAL A 58 7.85 3.42 2.45
N ASP A 59 8.28 2.20 2.17
CA ASP A 59 9.71 1.83 2.21
C ASP A 59 10.47 2.11 0.91
N GLY A 60 9.77 2.53 -0.14
CA GLY A 60 10.36 2.89 -1.43
C GLY A 60 10.68 1.71 -2.34
N THR A 61 10.25 0.49 -2.02
CA THR A 61 10.39 -0.67 -2.92
C THR A 61 9.38 -0.66 -4.08
N CYS A 62 8.30 0.13 -3.96
CA CYS A 62 7.28 0.34 -5.00
C CYS A 62 7.41 1.74 -5.62
N LEU A 63 8.33 1.90 -6.57
CA LEU A 63 8.62 3.16 -7.23
C LEU A 63 7.78 3.36 -8.50
N LYS A 64 7.37 4.61 -8.77
CA LYS A 64 6.69 4.97 -10.03
C LYS A 64 7.52 4.58 -11.26
N SER A 65 8.84 4.76 -11.20
CA SER A 65 9.78 4.41 -12.28
C SER A 65 9.84 2.92 -12.61
N THR A 66 9.38 2.04 -11.72
CA THR A 66 9.32 0.60 -11.93
C THR A 66 8.14 0.21 -12.85
N TYR A 67 7.17 1.11 -13.03
CA TYR A 67 5.98 0.90 -13.86
C TYR A 67 6.18 1.45 -15.28
N LYS A 68 5.38 0.94 -16.23
CA LYS A 68 5.43 1.30 -17.65
C LYS A 68 4.02 1.53 -18.21
N GLY A 69 3.94 2.19 -19.35
CA GLY A 69 2.67 2.47 -20.04
C GLY A 69 1.73 3.31 -19.16
N ASN A 70 0.44 2.97 -19.16
CA ASN A 70 -0.59 3.69 -18.40
C ASN A 70 -0.37 3.71 -16.88
N LEU A 71 0.49 2.82 -16.35
CA LEU A 71 0.85 2.79 -14.93
C LEU A 71 1.98 3.76 -14.56
N ALA A 72 2.66 4.35 -15.57
CA ALA A 72 3.75 5.29 -15.40
C ALA A 72 3.36 6.76 -15.62
N THR A 73 2.14 7.01 -16.12
CA THR A 73 1.60 8.36 -16.37
C THR A 73 1.31 9.12 -15.08
#